data_AF-A0A7W1DB05-F1
#
_entry.id   AF-A0A7W1DB05-F1
#
_cell.length_a   1.000
_cell.length_b   1.000
_cell.length_c   1.000
_cell.angle_alpha   90.00
_cell.angle_beta   90.00
_cell.angle_gamma   90.00
#
_symmetry.space_group_name_H-M   'P 1'
#
loop_
_entity.id
_entity.type
_entity.pdbx_description
1 polymer ?
#
loop_
_entity_poly.entity_id
_entity_poly.type
_entity_poly.pdbx_seq_one_letter_code
_entity_poly.pdbx_strand_id
1 'polypeptide(L)' 'MLKIVDSIERFIIRALVIMILAAILFGTLELGRIIILDIFAPPAFLVDISKLFESFGLVLIILIGIELL' A
#
# COMPACT_ATOMS: atom_id res chain seq x y z
N MET A 1 13.99 14.87 31.63
CA MET A 1 12.61 15.14 31.16
C MET A 1 12.53 15.22 29.63
N LEU A 2 13.46 15.91 28.94
CA LEU A 2 13.47 15.97 27.47
C LEU A 2 13.81 14.63 26.75
N LYS A 3 14.75 13.84 27.29
CA LYS A 3 15.23 12.58 26.66
C LYS A 3 14.15 11.52 26.44
N ILE A 4 13.10 11.51 27.26
CA ILE A 4 11.99 10.54 27.13
C ILE A 4 11.09 10.94 25.96
N VAL A 5 10.82 12.23 25.80
CA VAL A 5 10.01 12.77 24.69
C VAL A 5 10.73 12.52 23.36
N ASP A 6 12.02 12.85 23.27
CA ASP A 6 12.82 12.61 22.04
C ASP A 6 12.87 11.12 21.65
N SER A 7 12.91 10.23 22.63
CA SER A 7 12.94 8.79 22.37
C SER A 7 11.59 8.26 21.89
N ILE A 8 10.49 8.79 22.44
CA ILE A 8 9.13 8.43 22.02
C ILE A 8 8.84 8.97 20.63
N GLU A 9 9.18 10.23 20.37
CA GLU A 9 9.02 10.84 19.04
C GLU A 9 9.75 10.03 17.97
N ARG A 10 11.02 9.69 18.22
CA ARG A 10 11.82 8.90 17.28
C ARG A 10 11.27 7.48 17.08
N PHE A 11 10.62 6.91 18.10
CA PHE A 11 9.94 5.63 17.99
C PHE A 11 8.67 5.75 17.12
N ILE A 12 7.84 6.76 17.37
CA ILE A 12 6.60 7.01 16.62
C ILE A 12 6.91 7.26 15.14
N ILE A 13 7.89 8.10 14.83
CA ILE A 13 8.30 8.38 13.45
C ILE A 13 8.75 7.09 12.75
N ARG A 14 9.60 6.28 13.40
CA ARG A 14 10.03 4.99 12.83
C ARG A 14 8.87 4.03 12.62
N ALA A 15 7.94 3.95 13.57
CA ALA A 15 6.75 3.12 13.44
C ALA A 15 5.88 3.58 12.26
N LEU A 16 5.64 4.88 12.11
CA LEU A 16 4.88 5.45 11.00
C LEU A 16 5.54 5.15 9.65
N VAL A 17 6.86 5.37 9.53
CA VAL A 17 7.62 5.05 8.31
C VAL A 17 7.52 3.57 7.95
N ILE A 18 7.65 2.67 8.94
CA ILE A 18 7.52 1.22 8.70
C ILE A 18 6.11 0.85 8.26
N MET A 19 5.07 1.42 8.89
CA MET A 19 3.68 1.16 8.51
C MET A 19 3.37 1.62 7.09
N ILE A 20 3.85 2.79 6.70
CA ILE A 20 3.69 3.33 5.35
C ILE A 20 4.42 2.44 4.33
N LEU A 21 5.68 2.10 4.57
CA LEU A 21 6.45 1.21 3.68
C LEU A 21 5.77 -0.15 3.51
N ALA A 22 5.26 -0.72 4.61
CA ALA A 22 4.51 -1.96 4.57
C ALA A 22 3.22 -1.81 3.74
N ALA A 23 2.46 -0.73 3.96
CA ALA A 23 1.24 -0.46 3.21
C ALA A 23 1.51 -0.35 1.69
N ILE A 24 2.56 0.37 1.27
CA ILE A 24 2.97 0.46 -0.13
C ILE A 24 3.29 -0.93 -0.69
N LEU A 25 4.10 -1.70 0.05
CA LEU A 25 4.54 -3.02 -0.38
C LEU A 25 3.33 -3.95 -0.56
N PHE A 26 2.44 -4.02 0.42
CA PHE A 26 1.25 -4.85 0.34
C PHE A 26 0.29 -4.39 -0.75
N GLY A 27 0.05 -3.08 -0.89
CA GLY A 27 -0.79 -2.56 -1.97
C GLY A 27 -0.24 -2.90 -3.35
N THR A 28 1.08 -2.75 -3.55
CA THR A 28 1.73 -3.08 -4.82
C THR A 28 1.69 -4.58 -5.12
N LEU A 29 1.92 -5.42 -4.10
CA LEU A 29 1.86 -6.88 -4.24
C LEU A 29 0.45 -7.37 -4.56
N GLU A 30 -0.57 -6.85 -3.88
CA GLU A 30 -1.97 -7.23 -4.13
C GLU A 30 -2.39 -6.86 -5.54
N LEU A 31 -2.02 -5.67 -5.99
CA LEU A 31 -2.28 -5.20 -7.34
C LEU A 31 -1.57 -6.07 -8.39
N GLY A 32 -0.28 -6.35 -8.19
CA GLY A 32 0.47 -7.25 -9.07
C GLY A 32 -0.11 -8.67 -9.11
N ARG A 33 -0.58 -9.18 -7.96
CA ARG A 33 -1.23 -10.48 -7.87
C ARG A 33 -2.54 -10.52 -8.64
N ILE A 34 -3.39 -9.51 -8.50
CA ILE A 34 -4.66 -9.42 -9.23
C ILE A 34 -4.41 -9.32 -10.74
N ILE A 35 -3.44 -8.50 -11.17
CA ILE A 35 -3.05 -8.43 -12.59
C ILE A 35 -2.64 -9.81 -13.11
N ILE A 36 -1.74 -10.51 -12.41
CA ILE A 36 -1.24 -11.82 -12.86
C ILE A 36 -2.38 -12.84 -12.87
N LEU A 37 -3.13 -12.97 -11.78
CA LEU A 37 -4.18 -13.98 -11.64
C LEU A 37 -5.33 -13.74 -12.63
N ASP A 38 -5.76 -12.50 -12.83
CA ASP A 38 -6.87 -12.18 -13.74
C ASP A 38 -6.47 -12.31 -15.22
N ILE A 39 -5.19 -12.07 -15.57
CA ILE A 39 -4.71 -12.29 -16.94
C ILE A 39 -4.70 -13.79 -17.29
N PHE A 40 -4.29 -14.66 -16.37
CA PHE A 40 -4.17 -16.10 -16.60
C PHE A 40 -5.44 -16.90 -16.26
N ALA A 41 -6.45 -16.28 -15.63
CA ALA A 41 -7.72 -16.93 -15.35
C ALA A 41 -8.54 -17.18 -16.63
N PRO A 42 -9.14 -18.37 -16.83
CA PRO A 42 -10.04 -18.62 -17.94
C PRO A 42 -11.43 -17.99 -17.69
N PRO A 43 -12.07 -17.29 -18.65
CA PRO A 43 -11.61 -16.90 -19.99
C PRO A 43 -10.53 -15.83 -19.94
N ALA A 44 -9.37 -16.13 -20.52
CA ALA A 44 -8.24 -15.20 -20.54
C ALA A 44 -8.63 -13.86 -21.18
N PHE A 45 -8.05 -12.77 -20.68
CA PHE A 45 -8.27 -11.37 -21.13
C PHE A 45 -9.60 -10.71 -20.73
N LEU A 46 -10.51 -11.40 -20.02
CA LEU A 46 -11.67 -10.77 -19.36
C LEU A 46 -11.28 -10.33 -17.94
N VAL A 47 -10.50 -9.25 -17.86
CA VAL A 47 -10.11 -8.65 -16.59
C VAL A 47 -11.33 -8.00 -15.94
N ASP A 48 -11.58 -8.32 -14.67
CA ASP A 48 -12.64 -7.69 -13.88
C ASP A 48 -12.20 -6.26 -13.52
N ILE A 49 -12.68 -5.29 -14.30
CA ILE A 49 -12.35 -3.86 -14.11
C ILE A 49 -12.65 -3.41 -12.68
N SER A 50 -13.70 -3.92 -12.03
CA SER A 50 -14.05 -3.51 -10.68
C SER A 50 -12.98 -3.90 -9.67
N LYS A 51 -12.47 -5.14 -9.73
CA LYS A 51 -11.40 -5.63 -8.85
C LYS A 51 -10.07 -4.92 -9.10
N LEU A 52 -9.76 -4.67 -10.37
CA LEU A 52 -8.57 -3.93 -10.75
C LEU A 52 -8.63 -2.49 -10.21
N PHE A 53 -9.77 -1.81 -10.35
CA PHE A 53 -9.96 -0.43 -9.90
C PHE A 53 -9.96 -0.31 -8.38
N GLU A 54 -10.50 -1.29 -7.64
CA GLU A 54 -10.45 -1.36 -6.18
C GLU A 54 -9.00 -1.46 -5.67
N SER A 55 -8.21 -2.33 -6.30
CA SER A 55 -6.80 -2.56 -5.93
C SER A 55 -5.90 -1.39 -6.31
N PHE A 56 -6.16 -0.79 -7.49
CA PHE A 56 -5.49 0.43 -7.92
C PHE A 56 -5.86 1.62 -7.02
N GLY A 57 -7.12 1.72 -6.61
CA GLY A 57 -7.58 2.71 -5.65
C GLY A 57 -6.85 2.61 -4.31
N LEU A 58 -6.63 1.39 -3.80
CA LEU A 58 -5.85 1.17 -2.58
C LEU A 58 -4.42 1.73 -2.71
N VAL A 59 -3.73 1.42 -3.81
CA VAL A 59 -2.37 1.91 -4.07
C VAL A 59 -2.35 3.44 -4.21
N LEU A 60 -3.31 4.01 -4.93
CA LEU A 60 -3.42 5.46 -5.09
C LEU A 60 -3.69 6.19 -3.76
N ILE A 61 -4.59 5.69 -2.92
CA ILE A 61 -4.89 6.28 -1.61
C ILE A 61 -3.64 6.29 -0.73
N ILE A 62 -2.88 5.18 -0.73
CA ILE A 62 -1.62 5.08 0.01
C ILE A 62 -0.58 6.07 -0.54
N LEU A 63 -0.43 6.15 -1.86
CA LEU A 63 0.48 7.09 -2.52
C LEU A 63 0.14 8.55 -2.21
N ILE A 64 -1.15 8.92 -2.29
CA ILE A 64 -1.62 10.27 -1.93
C ILE A 64 -1.32 10.55 -0.46
N GLY A 65 -1.56 9.58 0.43
CA GLY A 65 -1.24 9.71 1.85
C GLY A 65 0.25 9.95 2.13
N ILE A 66 1.13 9.45 1.27
CA ILE A 66 2.58 9.67 1.34
C ILE A 66 2.97 11.02 0.77
N GLU A 67 2.41 11.41 -0.37
CA GLU A 67 2.74 12.68 -1.02
C GLU A 67 2.32 13.90 -0.18
N LEU A 68 1.31 13.73 0.68
CA LEU A 68 0.85 14.76 1.61
C LEU A 68 1.65 14.83 2.94
N LEU A 69 2.50 13.84 3.23
CA LEU A 69 3.37 13.79 4.42
C LEU A 69 4.72 14.48 4.16
#